data_AF-A0A8T5SRN4-F1
#
_entry.id   AF-A0A8T5SRN4-F1
#
_cell.length_a   1.000
_cell.length_b   1.000
_cell.length_c   1.000
_cell.angle_alpha   90.00
_cell.angle_beta   90.00
_cell.angle_gamma   90.00
#
_symmetry.space_group_name_H-M   'P 1'
#
loop_
_entity.id
_entity.type
_entity.pdbx_description
1 polymer ?
#
loop_
_entity_poly.entity_id
_entity_poly.type
_entity_poly.pdbx_seq_one_letter_code
_entity_poly.pdbx_strand_id
1 'polypeptide(L)'
;MGIKEKKREKTKTKESTKPVEREQVESSPAVKETIIEEETHTPEVVVEAPETVETVESEKPAEAVIETSSEIVVTEPVFVMPSWGNIEETEWMYGMPTREDDRELWAAEWADYLLGWTENKRVHILSLATFISEPPFKDLRNKVDSFKAIAAVLVDKEVAEWRGKKMRQLRVYWRPLEDWADSLYQWALKTGKLRLDVKSIVIQEVDEDFASLPERDIHIVLALMVKKELAEWIDEKRGAILIST
;
A
#
# COMPACT_ATOMS: atom_id res chain seq x y z
N MET A 1 -73.83 -14.91 -10.49
CA MET A 1 -73.17 -14.95 -11.82
C MET A 1 -71.68 -15.16 -11.59
N GLY A 2 -70.91 -15.91 -12.38
CA GLY A 2 -71.24 -16.81 -13.49
C GLY A 2 -69.95 -17.48 -13.96
N ILE A 3 -69.92 -18.82 -14.08
CA ILE A 3 -68.68 -19.60 -14.22
C ILE A 3 -68.05 -19.44 -15.62
N LYS A 4 -66.71 -19.36 -15.70
CA LYS A 4 -65.96 -19.74 -16.91
C LYS A 4 -64.54 -20.22 -16.60
N GLU A 5 -64.39 -21.53 -16.47
CA GLU A 5 -63.09 -22.21 -16.46
C GLU A 5 -62.53 -22.40 -17.88
N LYS A 6 -61.21 -22.33 -18.03
CA LYS A 6 -60.43 -23.13 -19.01
C LYS A 6 -59.16 -23.59 -18.27
N LYS A 7 -59.10 -24.84 -17.79
CA LYS A 7 -58.89 -26.12 -18.50
C LYS A 7 -57.41 -26.37 -18.85
N ARG A 8 -56.90 -27.51 -18.36
CA ARG A 8 -55.51 -27.99 -18.44
C ARG A 8 -55.08 -28.34 -19.87
N GLU A 9 -53.77 -28.43 -20.08
CA GLU A 9 -53.19 -29.65 -20.65
C GLU A 9 -51.84 -29.99 -19.97
N LYS A 10 -51.23 -31.14 -20.27
CA LYS A 10 -49.98 -31.65 -19.67
C LYS A 10 -49.10 -32.27 -20.74
N THR A 11 -47.78 -32.17 -20.57
CA THR A 11 -46.83 -33.10 -21.24
C THR A 11 -45.77 -33.56 -20.23
N LYS A 12 -45.58 -34.89 -20.15
CA LYS A 12 -44.41 -35.55 -19.52
C LYS A 12 -43.19 -35.39 -20.48
N THR A 13 -41.94 -35.75 -20.14
CA THR A 13 -41.48 -37.17 -20.09
C THR A 13 -39.99 -37.28 -19.77
N LYS A 14 -39.67 -38.10 -18.75
CA LYS A 14 -38.39 -38.81 -18.45
C LYS A 14 -37.12 -37.97 -18.19
N GLU A 15 -36.40 -38.17 -17.07
CA GLU A 15 -35.69 -39.36 -16.55
C GLU A 15 -34.39 -39.68 -17.30
N SER A 16 -33.25 -39.45 -16.63
CA SER A 16 -32.10 -40.38 -16.62
C SER A 16 -31.19 -40.07 -15.43
N THR A 17 -31.42 -40.72 -14.29
CA THR A 17 -30.47 -40.76 -13.17
C THR A 17 -29.45 -41.88 -13.37
N LYS A 18 -28.20 -41.65 -12.96
CA LYS A 18 -27.33 -42.72 -12.42
C LYS A 18 -26.24 -42.15 -11.51
N PRO A 19 -26.06 -42.67 -10.28
CA PRO A 19 -24.98 -42.27 -9.37
C PRO A 19 -23.74 -43.15 -9.53
N VAL A 20 -22.57 -42.56 -9.23
CA VAL A 20 -21.26 -43.18 -8.99
C VAL A 20 -20.45 -42.17 -8.15
N GLU A 21 -19.84 -42.45 -6.99
CA GLU A 21 -20.13 -43.48 -5.97
C GLU A 21 -19.55 -43.02 -4.62
N ARG A 22 -19.33 -43.91 -3.64
CA ARG A 22 -18.56 -43.67 -2.41
C ARG A 22 -17.74 -44.91 -2.02
N GLU A 23 -16.50 -44.71 -1.60
CA GLU A 23 -15.74 -45.70 -0.83
C GLU A 23 -15.00 -45.03 0.35
N GLN A 24 -14.85 -45.80 1.42
CA GLN A 24 -13.93 -45.57 2.54
C GLN A 24 -12.65 -46.41 2.24
N VAL A 25 -11.52 -46.38 2.96
CA VAL A 25 -11.18 -45.80 4.28
C VAL A 25 -9.92 -44.89 4.08
N GLU A 26 -8.83 -44.76 4.87
CA GLU A 26 -8.36 -45.30 6.17
C GLU A 26 -7.41 -44.31 6.88
N SER A 27 -6.95 -44.68 8.08
CA SER A 27 -5.73 -44.23 8.78
C SER A 27 -5.45 -42.72 8.96
N SER A 28 -5.57 -42.27 10.21
CA SER A 28 -4.60 -41.31 10.78
C SER A 28 -3.24 -42.00 10.98
N PRO A 29 -2.14 -41.25 11.23
CA PRO A 29 -1.72 -41.16 12.63
C PRO A 29 -1.01 -39.84 13.03
N ALA A 30 -0.61 -39.79 14.29
CA ALA A 30 0.48 -38.97 14.84
C ALA A 30 0.29 -37.44 14.87
N VAL A 31 -0.52 -37.00 15.85
CA VAL A 31 -0.06 -35.89 16.70
C VAL A 31 1.30 -36.29 17.28
N LYS A 32 2.30 -35.42 17.16
CA LYS A 32 3.53 -35.48 17.97
C LYS A 32 3.65 -34.21 18.78
N GLU A 33 3.23 -34.30 20.03
CA GLU A 33 3.84 -33.49 21.08
C GLU A 33 5.33 -33.88 21.13
N THR A 34 6.23 -32.91 21.27
CA THR A 34 7.64 -33.16 21.59
C THR A 34 8.05 -32.12 22.60
N ILE A 35 7.97 -32.51 23.87
CA ILE A 35 8.46 -31.74 25.00
C ILE A 35 9.99 -31.70 24.90
N ILE A 36 10.59 -30.52 25.08
CA ILE A 36 12.03 -30.35 25.33
C ILE A 36 12.19 -29.41 26.52
N GLU A 37 12.00 -29.96 27.70
CA GLU A 37 12.86 -29.71 28.86
C GLU A 37 14.26 -30.26 28.52
N GLU A 38 15.39 -29.79 29.06
CA GLU A 38 15.73 -28.62 29.89
C GLU A 38 17.27 -28.55 29.84
N GLU A 39 17.88 -27.37 29.66
CA GLU A 39 19.21 -27.09 30.22
C GLU A 39 19.31 -25.61 30.61
N THR A 40 19.62 -25.36 31.87
CA THR A 40 19.85 -24.02 32.43
C THR A 40 21.30 -23.60 32.23
N HIS A 41 21.54 -22.38 31.75
CA HIS A 41 22.82 -21.71 32.04
C HIS A 41 22.69 -20.19 32.18
N THR A 42 22.81 -19.71 33.42
CA THR A 42 23.20 -18.34 33.73
C THR A 42 24.71 -18.17 33.50
N PRO A 43 25.12 -16.97 33.04
CA PRO A 43 25.89 -16.06 33.90
C PRO A 43 25.10 -14.75 34.08
N GLU A 44 24.84 -14.30 35.31
CA GLU A 44 25.79 -13.66 36.24
C GLU A 44 26.14 -12.22 35.81
N VAL A 45 25.53 -11.26 36.52
CA VAL A 45 25.70 -9.82 36.30
C VAL A 45 26.92 -9.35 37.08
N VAL A 46 27.96 -8.91 36.38
CA VAL A 46 29.08 -8.16 36.97
C VAL A 46 28.89 -6.68 36.63
N VAL A 47 28.90 -5.84 37.67
CA VAL A 47 28.79 -4.38 37.56
C VAL A 47 30.18 -3.79 37.67
N GLU A 48 30.68 -3.18 36.59
CA GLU A 48 31.86 -2.32 36.64
C GLU A 48 31.44 -0.87 36.44
N ALA A 49 31.55 -0.08 37.51
CA ALA A 49 31.51 1.38 37.45
C ALA A 49 32.96 1.90 37.26
N PRO A 50 33.19 2.92 36.41
CA PRO A 50 34.53 3.40 36.11
C PRO A 50 35.20 4.09 37.32
N GLU A 51 36.51 3.90 37.46
CA GLU A 51 37.32 4.46 38.55
C GLU A 51 37.51 5.99 38.44
N THR A 52 37.65 6.63 39.59
CA THR A 52 37.96 8.05 39.74
C THR A 52 39.46 8.32 39.81
N VAL A 53 39.98 9.28 39.03
CA VAL A 53 41.32 9.85 39.22
C VAL A 53 41.27 11.39 39.08
N GLU A 54 41.38 12.09 40.21
CA GLU A 54 41.87 13.48 40.28
C GLU A 54 43.40 13.49 40.07
N THR A 55 44.11 14.53 39.63
CA THR A 55 43.81 15.96 39.39
C THR A 55 44.64 16.42 38.15
N VAL A 56 44.61 17.64 37.61
CA VAL A 56 45.23 18.87 38.15
C VAL A 56 44.67 20.12 37.44
N GLU A 57 44.67 21.22 38.19
CA GLU A 57 44.16 22.56 37.94
C GLU A 57 44.97 23.41 36.92
N SER A 58 44.27 24.28 36.17
CA SER A 58 44.84 25.50 35.57
C SER A 58 43.72 26.54 35.34
N GLU A 59 44.05 27.84 35.43
CA GLU A 59 43.05 28.91 35.55
C GLU A 59 42.64 29.57 34.21
N LYS A 60 41.34 29.93 34.12
CA LYS A 60 40.69 31.18 33.64
C LYS A 60 41.36 32.07 32.53
N PRO A 61 40.58 32.85 31.74
CA PRO A 61 39.21 33.33 32.03
C PRO A 61 38.16 33.13 30.93
N ALA A 62 36.92 33.47 31.28
CA ALA A 62 35.70 33.29 30.49
C ALA A 62 35.68 33.95 29.09
N GLU A 63 35.19 33.19 28.11
CA GLU A 63 34.42 33.72 26.99
C GLU A 63 32.96 33.26 27.12
N ALA A 64 32.02 34.08 26.65
CA ALA A 64 30.59 33.83 26.79
C ALA A 64 30.09 32.86 25.71
N VAL A 65 30.01 31.56 26.05
CA VAL A 65 29.30 30.58 25.21
C VAL A 65 27.82 30.91 25.25
N ILE A 66 27.30 31.43 24.13
CA ILE A 66 25.87 31.59 23.92
C ILE A 66 25.26 30.19 23.83
N GLU A 67 24.35 29.87 24.77
CA GLU A 67 23.51 28.68 24.67
C GLU A 67 22.50 28.87 23.52
N THR A 68 22.97 28.70 22.28
CA THR A 68 22.11 28.44 21.13
C THR A 68 21.53 27.05 21.31
N SER A 69 20.49 26.96 22.14
CA SER A 69 19.63 25.79 22.26
C SER A 69 19.23 25.38 20.85
N SER A 70 19.76 24.25 20.40
CA SER A 70 19.42 23.69 19.09
C SER A 70 18.01 23.13 19.18
N GLU A 71 17.04 24.02 19.01
CA GLU A 71 15.64 23.69 18.84
C GLU A 71 15.54 22.68 17.71
N ILE A 72 15.28 21.42 18.08
CA ILE A 72 15.07 20.34 17.13
C ILE A 72 13.76 20.66 16.45
N VAL A 73 13.84 21.33 15.31
CA VAL A 73 12.69 21.59 14.42
C VAL A 73 12.23 20.23 13.91
N VAL A 74 11.34 19.61 14.69
CA VAL A 74 10.54 18.46 14.27
C VAL A 74 9.80 18.92 13.04
N THR A 75 10.34 18.53 11.88
CA THR A 75 9.84 18.97 10.59
C THR A 75 8.60 18.15 10.32
N GLU A 76 7.47 18.63 10.86
CA GLU A 76 6.19 17.94 10.75
C GLU A 76 5.93 17.63 9.26
N PRO A 77 5.58 16.38 8.91
CA PRO A 77 5.50 15.96 7.52
C PRO A 77 4.44 16.82 6.83
N VAL A 78 4.84 17.56 5.78
CA VAL A 78 4.05 18.63 5.16
C VAL A 78 2.64 18.14 4.82
N PHE A 79 1.72 18.47 5.71
CA PHE A 79 0.36 17.96 5.68
C PHE A 79 -0.43 18.82 4.70
N VAL A 80 -0.55 18.33 3.46
CA VAL A 80 -1.45 18.91 2.46
C VAL A 80 -2.87 18.71 2.98
N MET A 81 -3.41 19.75 3.60
CA MET A 81 -4.79 19.79 4.08
C MET A 81 -5.74 19.93 2.89
N PRO A 82 -6.95 19.34 2.92
CA PRO A 82 -7.94 19.53 1.87
C PRO A 82 -8.31 21.01 1.65
N SER A 83 -8.74 21.36 0.44
CA SER A 83 -9.21 22.71 0.07
C SER A 83 -10.37 23.22 0.93
N TRP A 84 -11.13 22.31 1.52
CA TRP A 84 -12.26 22.58 2.41
C TRP A 84 -11.90 22.61 3.91
N GLY A 85 -10.64 22.38 4.30
CA GLY A 85 -10.14 22.64 5.66
C GLY A 85 -10.14 21.46 6.63
N ASN A 86 -10.16 21.76 7.93
CA ASN A 86 -10.08 20.78 9.03
C ASN A 86 -11.47 20.32 9.54
N ILE A 87 -11.51 19.42 10.52
CA ILE A 87 -12.76 18.88 11.09
C ILE A 87 -13.57 19.90 11.90
N GLU A 88 -12.93 20.90 12.52
CA GLU A 88 -13.59 21.97 13.27
C GLU A 88 -14.26 22.98 12.32
N GLU A 89 -13.66 23.20 11.15
CA GLU A 89 -14.18 24.05 10.08
C GLU A 89 -15.28 23.34 9.26
N THR A 90 -15.17 22.02 9.06
CA THR A 90 -16.04 21.27 8.13
C THR A 90 -16.45 19.87 8.61
N GLU A 91 -17.01 19.75 9.82
CA GLU A 91 -17.61 18.51 10.35
C GLU A 91 -18.45 17.72 9.32
N TRP A 92 -19.15 18.43 8.44
CA TRP A 92 -20.00 17.85 7.39
C TRP A 92 -19.23 17.03 6.35
N MET A 93 -17.96 17.35 6.05
CA MET A 93 -17.10 16.54 5.17
C MET A 93 -16.62 15.26 5.84
N TYR A 94 -16.60 15.19 7.17
CA TYR A 94 -16.21 14.00 7.92
C TYR A 94 -17.38 13.02 8.17
N GLY A 95 -18.61 13.39 7.81
CA GLY A 95 -19.77 12.50 7.77
C GLY A 95 -20.17 12.14 6.34
N MET A 96 -20.34 10.85 6.03
CA MET A 96 -20.91 10.43 4.74
C MET A 96 -22.35 10.97 4.60
N PRO A 97 -22.69 11.70 3.52
CA PRO A 97 -24.04 12.21 3.29
C PRO A 97 -25.09 11.09 3.12
N THR A 98 -26.34 11.40 3.46
CA THR A 98 -27.48 10.46 3.39
C THR A 98 -28.22 10.47 2.05
N ARG A 99 -28.03 11.51 1.23
CA ARG A 99 -28.58 11.61 -0.13
C ARG A 99 -27.59 11.06 -1.14
N GLU A 100 -28.10 10.45 -2.21
CA GLU A 100 -27.31 9.81 -3.26
C GLU A 100 -26.40 10.82 -3.98
N ASP A 101 -26.99 11.89 -4.53
CA ASP A 101 -26.28 12.99 -5.21
C ASP A 101 -25.17 13.62 -4.33
N ASP A 102 -25.52 13.96 -3.08
CA ASP A 102 -24.61 14.59 -2.13
C ASP A 102 -23.45 13.63 -1.74
N ARG A 103 -23.71 12.32 -1.67
CA ARG A 103 -22.73 11.26 -1.37
C ARG A 103 -21.76 11.03 -2.53
N GLU A 104 -22.22 11.14 -3.77
CA GLU A 104 -21.37 11.02 -4.96
C GLU A 104 -20.40 12.20 -5.09
N LEU A 105 -20.89 13.43 -4.90
CA LEU A 105 -20.06 14.64 -4.84
C LEU A 105 -19.03 14.56 -3.71
N TRP A 106 -19.47 14.20 -2.50
CA TRP A 106 -18.60 13.98 -1.35
C TRP A 106 -17.51 12.92 -1.61
N ALA A 107 -17.86 11.80 -2.26
CA ALA A 107 -16.91 10.75 -2.58
C ALA A 107 -15.92 11.17 -3.68
N ALA A 108 -16.32 12.05 -4.60
CA ALA A 108 -15.44 12.61 -5.63
C ALA A 108 -14.40 13.58 -5.04
N GLU A 109 -14.83 14.55 -4.23
CA GLU A 109 -13.92 15.47 -3.52
C GLU A 109 -12.89 14.71 -2.66
N TRP A 110 -13.34 13.70 -1.91
CA TRP A 110 -12.46 12.84 -1.13
C TRP A 110 -11.57 11.92 -1.98
N ALA A 111 -12.00 11.52 -3.18
CA ALA A 111 -11.19 10.73 -4.11
C ALA A 111 -10.05 11.56 -4.71
N ASP A 112 -10.34 12.79 -5.16
CA ASP A 112 -9.32 13.67 -5.73
C ASP A 112 -8.32 14.14 -4.66
N TYR A 113 -8.78 14.37 -3.42
CA TYR A 113 -7.88 14.57 -2.27
C TYR A 113 -7.03 13.31 -1.98
N LEU A 114 -7.63 12.12 -1.98
CA LEU A 114 -6.90 10.87 -1.72
C LEU A 114 -5.83 10.61 -2.78
N LEU A 115 -6.10 10.93 -4.04
CA LEU A 115 -5.14 10.82 -5.14
C LEU A 115 -3.90 11.69 -4.88
N GLY A 116 -4.08 12.99 -4.63
CA GLY A 116 -3.00 13.92 -4.30
C GLY A 116 -2.26 13.57 -2.99
N TRP A 117 -2.97 13.02 -2.00
CA TRP A 117 -2.34 12.49 -0.78
C TRP A 117 -1.45 11.28 -1.08
N THR A 118 -1.88 10.35 -1.95
CA THR A 118 -1.05 9.20 -2.34
C THR A 118 0.16 9.59 -3.17
N GLU A 119 0.05 10.61 -4.02
CA GLU A 119 1.19 11.19 -4.74
C GLU A 119 2.20 11.82 -3.77
N ASN A 120 1.76 12.75 -2.92
CA ASN A 120 2.62 13.47 -1.98
C ASN A 120 3.33 12.53 -0.98
N LYS A 121 2.69 11.44 -0.56
CA LYS A 121 3.32 10.42 0.30
C LYS A 121 4.00 9.26 -0.45
N ARG A 122 3.98 9.24 -1.79
CA ARG A 122 4.49 8.13 -2.64
C ARG A 122 3.86 6.74 -2.31
N VAL A 123 2.59 6.68 -1.86
CA VAL A 123 1.95 5.45 -1.33
C VAL A 123 1.21 4.67 -2.42
N HIS A 124 1.93 3.82 -3.17
CA HIS A 124 1.37 3.14 -4.35
C HIS A 124 0.30 2.08 -4.05
N ILE A 125 0.34 1.42 -2.89
CA ILE A 125 -0.68 0.47 -2.44
C ILE A 125 -1.23 0.96 -1.10
N LEU A 126 -2.41 1.56 -1.15
CA LEU A 126 -3.12 2.01 0.05
C LEU A 126 -3.87 0.82 0.68
N SER A 127 -3.64 0.57 1.97
CA SER A 127 -4.42 -0.42 2.71
C SER A 127 -5.54 0.24 3.51
N LEU A 128 -6.65 -0.47 3.72
CA LEU A 128 -7.71 -0.02 4.62
C LEU A 128 -7.19 0.25 6.05
N ALA A 129 -6.16 -0.49 6.50
CA ALA A 129 -5.54 -0.26 7.80
C ALA A 129 -4.81 1.09 7.87
N THR A 130 -4.09 1.45 6.81
CA THR A 130 -3.44 2.75 6.63
C THR A 130 -4.49 3.88 6.58
N PHE A 131 -5.55 3.68 5.80
CA PHE A 131 -6.63 4.67 5.67
C PHE A 131 -7.36 4.95 6.98
N ILE A 132 -7.53 3.97 7.89
CA ILE A 132 -8.19 4.23 9.18
C ILE A 132 -7.28 4.86 10.24
N SER A 133 -5.96 4.87 10.04
CA SER A 133 -4.95 5.40 10.98
C SER A 133 -4.40 6.78 10.60
N GLU A 134 -4.28 7.07 9.31
CA GLU A 134 -3.69 8.32 8.80
C GLU A 134 -4.67 9.50 8.84
N PRO A 135 -4.28 10.69 9.31
CA PRO A 135 -5.07 11.89 9.12
C PRO A 135 -5.10 12.30 7.64
N PRO A 136 -6.17 12.96 7.14
CA PRO A 136 -7.43 13.26 7.85
C PRO A 136 -8.44 12.10 7.85
N PHE A 137 -8.16 11.01 7.13
CA PHE A 137 -9.05 9.84 6.97
C PHE A 137 -9.36 9.12 8.30
N LYS A 138 -8.46 9.22 9.28
CA LYS A 138 -8.63 8.80 10.67
C LYS A 138 -9.86 9.42 11.34
N ASP A 139 -10.33 10.58 10.90
CA ASP A 139 -11.40 11.31 11.59
C ASP A 139 -12.75 11.20 10.85
N LEU A 140 -12.77 10.48 9.72
CA LEU A 140 -13.99 10.07 9.01
C LEU A 140 -14.90 9.19 9.88
N ARG A 141 -16.21 9.51 9.86
CA ARG A 141 -17.28 8.62 10.31
C ARG A 141 -17.42 7.45 9.31
N ASN A 142 -17.86 6.29 9.79
CA ASN A 142 -18.09 5.06 8.98
C ASN A 142 -16.90 4.64 8.05
N LYS A 143 -15.66 4.85 8.50
CA LYS A 143 -14.40 4.70 7.74
C LYS A 143 -14.34 3.57 6.70
N VAL A 144 -14.84 2.37 7.02
CA VAL A 144 -14.77 1.19 6.13
C VAL A 144 -15.65 1.34 4.90
N ASP A 145 -16.80 1.99 5.03
CA ASP A 145 -17.72 2.23 3.92
C ASP A 145 -17.38 3.55 3.20
N SER A 146 -16.91 4.54 3.95
CA SER A 146 -16.26 5.75 3.42
C SER A 146 -15.11 5.40 2.48
N PHE A 147 -14.18 4.54 2.91
CA PHE A 147 -13.09 4.02 2.07
C PHE A 147 -13.59 3.36 0.78
N LYS A 148 -14.65 2.54 0.85
CA LYS A 148 -15.21 1.87 -0.35
C LYS A 148 -15.83 2.87 -1.32
N ALA A 149 -16.58 3.86 -0.83
CA ALA A 149 -17.22 4.88 -1.67
C ALA A 149 -16.16 5.72 -2.41
N ILE A 150 -15.16 6.20 -1.68
CA ILE A 150 -14.03 6.97 -2.24
C ILE A 150 -13.23 6.12 -3.24
N ALA A 151 -12.94 4.86 -2.88
CA ALA A 151 -12.22 3.94 -3.76
C ALA A 151 -13.03 3.52 -5.00
N ALA A 152 -14.37 3.47 -4.92
CA ALA A 152 -15.21 3.23 -6.10
C ALA A 152 -15.03 4.35 -7.12
N VAL A 153 -15.13 5.62 -6.71
CA VAL A 153 -14.92 6.76 -7.62
C VAL A 153 -13.51 6.76 -8.25
N LEU A 154 -12.46 6.34 -7.52
CA LEU A 154 -11.12 6.19 -8.10
C LEU A 154 -11.03 5.03 -9.13
N VAL A 155 -11.77 3.95 -8.92
CA VAL A 155 -11.84 2.81 -9.86
C VAL A 155 -12.67 3.18 -11.10
N ASP A 156 -13.78 3.89 -10.92
CA ASP A 156 -14.66 4.35 -12.01
C ASP A 156 -14.00 5.46 -12.85
N LYS A 157 -13.06 6.22 -12.26
CA LYS A 157 -12.14 7.15 -12.97
C LYS A 157 -10.94 6.44 -13.64
N GLU A 158 -10.86 5.11 -13.61
CA GLU A 158 -9.75 4.27 -14.10
C GLU A 158 -8.36 4.54 -13.44
N VAL A 159 -8.29 5.36 -12.39
CA VAL A 159 -7.04 5.70 -11.68
C VAL A 159 -6.74 4.78 -10.48
N ALA A 160 -7.51 3.70 -10.28
CA ALA A 160 -7.22 2.70 -9.25
C ALA A 160 -7.67 1.27 -9.60
N GLU A 161 -7.03 0.26 -8.98
CA GLU A 161 -7.42 -1.17 -9.05
C GLU A 161 -7.60 -1.77 -7.64
N TRP A 162 -8.67 -2.54 -7.43
CA TRP A 162 -8.86 -3.32 -6.21
C TRP A 162 -7.89 -4.52 -6.12
N ARG A 163 -6.89 -4.44 -5.24
CA ARG A 163 -5.90 -5.50 -5.03
C ARG A 163 -6.49 -6.67 -4.22
N GLY A 164 -7.22 -7.54 -4.91
CA GLY A 164 -7.67 -8.85 -4.43
C GLY A 164 -9.07 -8.88 -3.80
N LYS A 165 -9.63 -10.10 -3.76
CA LYS A 165 -11.06 -10.42 -3.53
C LYS A 165 -11.73 -9.88 -2.24
N LYS A 166 -10.97 -9.26 -1.33
CA LYS A 166 -11.48 -8.74 -0.04
C LYS A 166 -11.66 -7.22 -0.01
N MET A 167 -11.29 -6.48 -1.06
CA MET A 167 -11.39 -5.01 -1.14
C MET A 167 -10.78 -4.30 0.09
N ARG A 168 -9.55 -4.71 0.46
CA ARG A 168 -8.79 -4.19 1.61
C ARG A 168 -7.49 -3.47 1.23
N GLN A 169 -7.11 -3.53 -0.03
CA GLN A 169 -5.96 -2.86 -0.62
C GLN A 169 -6.37 -2.28 -1.96
N LEU A 170 -6.00 -1.04 -2.20
CA LEU A 170 -6.24 -0.28 -3.43
C LEU A 170 -4.89 0.08 -4.03
N ARG A 171 -4.68 -0.24 -5.31
CA ARG A 171 -3.55 0.25 -6.10
C ARG A 171 -3.98 1.59 -6.70
N VAL A 172 -3.22 2.67 -6.51
CA VAL A 172 -3.59 4.02 -6.98
C VAL A 172 -2.57 4.56 -7.99
N TYR A 173 -3.04 5.03 -9.14
CA TYR A 173 -2.23 5.41 -10.30
C TYR A 173 -2.25 6.93 -10.52
N TRP A 174 -1.59 7.71 -9.65
CA TRP A 174 -1.42 9.16 -9.84
C TRP A 174 -0.48 9.54 -11.00
N ARG A 175 0.36 8.60 -11.47
CA ARG A 175 1.19 8.74 -12.67
C ARG A 175 1.08 7.46 -13.53
N PRO A 176 0.83 7.57 -14.85
CA PRO A 176 0.77 6.45 -15.78
C PRO A 176 2.03 5.55 -15.79
N LEU A 177 1.85 4.26 -16.09
CA LEU A 177 2.96 3.31 -16.24
C LEU A 177 3.88 3.62 -17.44
N GLU A 178 3.39 4.36 -18.43
CA GLU A 178 4.21 4.80 -19.58
C GLU A 178 5.17 5.94 -19.20
N ASP A 179 4.71 6.91 -18.40
CA ASP A 179 5.53 7.99 -17.83
C ASP A 179 6.61 7.45 -16.88
N TRP A 180 6.29 6.39 -16.13
CA TRP A 180 7.27 5.68 -15.30
C TRP A 180 8.38 5.03 -16.13
N ALA A 181 8.06 4.49 -17.32
CA ALA A 181 9.05 3.92 -18.24
C ALA A 181 9.99 5.00 -18.79
N ASP A 182 9.44 6.16 -19.17
CA ASP A 182 10.24 7.27 -19.69
C ASP A 182 11.08 7.92 -18.58
N SER A 183 10.54 8.04 -17.37
CA SER A 183 11.27 8.52 -16.18
C SER A 183 12.46 7.62 -15.85
N LEU A 184 12.24 6.29 -15.83
CA LEU A 184 13.27 5.29 -15.53
C LEU A 184 14.36 5.26 -16.63
N TYR A 185 13.98 5.39 -17.91
CA TYR A 185 14.92 5.51 -19.02
C TYR A 185 15.83 6.75 -18.88
N GLN A 186 15.24 7.93 -18.63
CA GLN A 186 16.00 9.18 -18.46
C GLN A 186 16.93 9.13 -17.24
N TRP A 187 16.47 8.59 -16.11
CA TRP A 187 17.29 8.37 -14.92
C TRP A 187 18.47 7.41 -15.20
N ALA A 188 18.24 6.33 -15.95
CA ALA A 188 19.28 5.34 -16.25
C ALA A 188 20.35 5.87 -17.22
N LEU A 189 19.96 6.69 -18.21
CA LEU A 189 20.91 7.42 -19.05
C LEU A 189 21.72 8.44 -18.23
N LYS A 190 21.06 9.20 -17.35
CA LYS A 190 21.68 10.20 -16.46
C LYS A 190 22.70 9.59 -15.47
N THR A 191 22.45 8.37 -15.01
CA THR A 191 23.33 7.65 -14.06
C THR A 191 24.32 6.68 -14.72
N GLY A 192 24.16 6.40 -16.02
CA GLY A 192 24.92 5.37 -16.74
C GLY A 192 24.55 3.93 -16.35
N LYS A 193 23.47 3.71 -15.59
CA LYS A 193 23.00 2.38 -15.15
C LYS A 193 22.23 1.66 -16.27
N LEU A 194 22.92 1.33 -17.36
CA LEU A 194 22.30 0.71 -18.55
C LEU A 194 21.75 -0.70 -18.35
N ARG A 195 22.13 -1.39 -17.26
CA ARG A 195 21.58 -2.70 -16.90
C ARG A 195 20.70 -2.58 -15.67
N LEU A 196 19.41 -2.85 -15.84
CA LEU A 196 18.43 -2.78 -14.76
C LEU A 196 17.80 -4.15 -14.48
N ASP A 197 17.39 -4.37 -13.24
CA ASP A 197 16.45 -5.43 -12.87
C ASP A 197 15.50 -4.95 -11.77
N VAL A 198 14.31 -5.57 -11.69
CA VAL A 198 13.24 -5.20 -10.74
C VAL A 198 13.76 -5.04 -9.30
N LYS A 199 14.67 -5.90 -8.85
CA LYS A 199 15.17 -5.86 -7.47
C LYS A 199 16.26 -4.81 -7.28
N SER A 200 17.14 -4.63 -8.26
CA SER A 200 18.13 -3.55 -8.23
C SER A 200 17.46 -2.17 -8.15
N ILE A 201 16.36 -1.94 -8.87
CA ILE A 201 15.62 -0.68 -8.85
C ILE A 201 15.04 -0.42 -7.45
N VAL A 202 14.30 -1.38 -6.88
CA VAL A 202 13.66 -1.25 -5.55
C VAL A 202 14.68 -1.08 -4.42
N ILE A 203 15.85 -1.70 -4.52
CA ILE A 203 16.83 -1.77 -3.42
C ILE A 203 17.85 -0.63 -3.46
N GLN A 204 18.23 -0.12 -4.64
CA GLN A 204 19.29 0.90 -4.75
C GLN A 204 18.78 2.34 -4.77
N GLU A 205 17.58 2.61 -5.28
CA GLU A 205 17.16 3.97 -5.66
C GLU A 205 16.12 4.59 -4.71
N VAL A 206 16.23 4.33 -3.40
CA VAL A 206 15.21 4.62 -2.37
C VAL A 206 14.69 6.08 -2.36
N ASP A 207 15.49 7.04 -2.83
CA ASP A 207 15.12 8.47 -2.90
C ASP A 207 14.26 8.83 -4.14
N GLU A 208 14.29 8.04 -5.21
CA GLU A 208 13.56 8.27 -6.46
C GLU A 208 12.11 7.76 -6.35
N ASP A 209 11.15 8.51 -6.92
CA ASP A 209 9.72 8.17 -6.81
C ASP A 209 9.43 6.70 -7.22
N PHE A 210 10.05 6.24 -8.31
CA PHE A 210 9.77 4.94 -8.92
C PHE A 210 10.27 3.75 -8.10
N ALA A 211 11.19 3.94 -7.14
CA ALA A 211 11.64 2.84 -6.27
C ALA A 211 10.55 2.37 -5.29
N SER A 212 9.56 3.24 -5.03
CA SER A 212 8.38 2.90 -4.22
C SER A 212 7.32 2.07 -4.97
N LEU A 213 7.47 1.88 -6.30
CA LEU A 213 6.54 1.10 -7.11
C LEU A 213 6.53 -0.39 -6.69
N PRO A 214 5.37 -1.08 -6.73
CA PRO A 214 5.32 -2.52 -6.52
C PRO A 214 6.13 -3.30 -7.57
N GLU A 215 6.78 -4.41 -7.19
CA GLU A 215 7.56 -5.26 -8.11
C GLU A 215 6.81 -5.63 -9.41
N ARG A 216 5.48 -5.89 -9.31
CA ARG A 216 4.60 -6.18 -10.47
C ARG A 216 4.52 -4.99 -11.44
N ASP A 217 4.42 -3.79 -10.91
CA ASP A 217 4.29 -2.57 -11.70
C ASP A 217 5.62 -2.21 -12.35
N ILE A 218 6.74 -2.32 -11.62
CA ILE A 218 8.09 -2.16 -12.20
C ILE A 218 8.31 -3.16 -13.34
N HIS A 219 7.89 -4.42 -13.18
CA HIS A 219 7.98 -5.42 -14.24
C HIS A 219 7.16 -5.03 -15.49
N ILE A 220 5.99 -4.41 -15.33
CA ILE A 220 5.19 -3.87 -16.44
C ILE A 220 5.88 -2.65 -17.08
N VAL A 221 6.46 -1.76 -16.26
CA VAL A 221 7.22 -0.59 -16.71
C VAL A 221 8.43 -1.00 -17.56
N LEU A 222 9.19 -2.02 -17.15
CA LEU A 222 10.30 -2.57 -17.93
C LEU A 222 9.81 -3.21 -19.24
N ALA A 223 8.66 -3.91 -19.22
CA ALA A 223 8.04 -4.43 -20.44
C ALA A 223 7.58 -3.32 -21.40
N LEU A 224 7.14 -2.17 -20.87
CA LEU A 224 6.81 -0.98 -21.67
C LEU A 224 8.07 -0.34 -22.28
N MET A 225 9.21 -0.30 -21.57
CA MET A 225 10.49 0.15 -22.14
C MET A 225 10.92 -0.71 -23.33
N VAL A 226 10.85 -2.05 -23.20
CA VAL A 226 11.17 -2.98 -24.30
C VAL A 226 10.19 -2.84 -25.46
N LYS A 227 8.89 -2.68 -25.19
CA LYS A 227 7.86 -2.41 -26.21
C LYS A 227 8.05 -1.07 -26.93
N LYS A 228 8.67 -0.08 -26.27
CA LYS A 228 9.05 1.23 -26.85
C LYS A 228 10.41 1.19 -27.58
N GLU A 229 11.04 0.02 -27.73
CA GLU A 229 12.39 -0.18 -28.31
C GLU A 229 13.54 0.53 -27.55
N LEU A 230 13.27 1.01 -26.34
CA LEU A 230 14.24 1.70 -25.46
C LEU A 230 15.18 0.71 -24.73
N ALA A 231 14.89 -0.58 -24.78
CA ALA A 231 15.61 -1.63 -24.06
C ALA A 231 15.38 -3.02 -24.67
N GLU A 232 16.25 -3.97 -24.32
CA GLU A 232 16.15 -5.40 -24.64
C GLU A 232 16.08 -6.25 -23.36
N TRP A 233 15.40 -7.40 -23.41
CA TRP A 233 15.36 -8.35 -22.29
C TRP A 233 16.67 -9.14 -22.17
N ILE A 234 17.31 -9.11 -20.99
CA ILE A 234 18.38 -10.06 -20.61
C ILE A 234 17.75 -11.31 -19.99
N ASP A 235 16.77 -11.14 -19.11
CA ASP A 235 15.98 -12.20 -18.48
C ASP A 235 14.58 -11.67 -18.17
N GLU A 236 13.63 -11.99 -19.04
CA GLU A 236 12.22 -11.62 -18.91
C GLU A 236 11.63 -12.10 -17.57
N LYS A 237 11.95 -13.33 -17.12
CA LYS A 237 11.37 -13.91 -15.89
C LYS A 237 11.85 -13.21 -14.63
N ARG A 238 13.09 -12.71 -14.64
CA ARG A 238 13.63 -11.88 -13.55
C ARG A 238 13.28 -10.40 -13.69
N GLY A 239 12.69 -9.99 -14.81
CA GLY A 239 12.49 -8.59 -15.16
C GLY A 239 13.81 -7.84 -15.24
N ALA A 240 14.77 -8.36 -16.01
CA ALA A 240 16.10 -7.77 -16.20
C ALA A 240 16.32 -7.33 -17.65
N ILE A 241 16.69 -6.06 -17.85
CA ILE A 241 16.88 -5.43 -19.18
C ILE A 241 18.28 -4.86 -19.36
N LEU A 242 18.65 -4.69 -20.63
CA LEU A 242 19.73 -3.82 -21.08
C LEU A 242 19.08 -2.63 -21.82
N ILE A 243 19.52 -1.41 -21.54
CA ILE A 243 19.01 -0.19 -22.17
C ILE A 243 19.75 0.07 -23.48
N SER A 244 18.99 0.41 -24.52
CA SER A 244 19.51 0.81 -25.83
C SER A 244 20.04 2.25 -25.78
N THR A 245 21.20 2.50 -26.39
CA THR A 245 21.90 3.80 -26.40
C THR A 245 22.38 4.20 -27.79
#